data_AF-A0A946Z1X2-F1
#
_entry.id   AF-A0A946Z1X2-F1
#
_cell.length_a   1.000
_cell.length_b   1.000
_cell.length_c   1.000
_cell.angle_alpha   90.00
_cell.angle_beta   90.00
_cell.angle_gamma   90.00
#
_symmetry.space_group_name_H-M   'P 1'
#
loop_
_entity.id
_entity.type
_entity.pdbx_description
1 polymer ?
#
loop_
_entity_poly.entity_id
_entity_poly.type
_entity_poly.pdbx_seq_one_letter_code
_entity_poly.pdbx_strand_id
1 'polypeptide(L)'
;MAGRGGVVDLSPALVLGMWSAGLAAATAAVVGWRIVGTGYTWLAASVVFVFGLGAALAGGSPWAWVGVVLTTAAAFLVWRTGPSSATVAALAVAGAAFVIAATADSPLVPAMTGALFLGAVTAEMVLGHWYLVDPQLPRWALFRLAVAGLIGLGADFTALALDGALSWGTGDEIFGWAFVGLAAMTAVLMAGVWGALREPSYTGVMAATGLSYLAVLTALGVAVVGRALISV
;
A
#
# COMPACT_ATOMS: atom_id res chain seq x y z
N MET A 1 16.47 33.52 -11.56
CA MET A 1 15.24 32.88 -12.08
C MET A 1 15.63 31.84 -13.12
N ALA A 2 16.33 30.79 -12.68
CA ALA A 2 16.69 29.67 -13.55
C ALA A 2 15.48 28.74 -13.66
N GLY A 3 15.16 28.32 -14.89
CA GLY A 3 13.96 27.57 -15.22
C GLY A 3 13.87 26.25 -14.46
N ARG A 4 12.78 26.09 -13.68
CA ARG A 4 12.27 24.79 -13.26
C ARG A 4 11.72 24.12 -14.52
N GLY A 5 12.56 23.30 -15.16
CA GLY A 5 12.17 22.48 -16.29
C GLY A 5 11.48 21.21 -15.79
N GLY A 6 10.35 20.87 -16.39
CA GLY A 6 9.80 19.52 -16.37
C GLY A 6 8.89 19.18 -15.19
N VAL A 7 7.61 19.00 -15.49
CA VAL A 7 6.66 18.26 -14.64
C VAL A 7 7.14 16.80 -14.57
N VAL A 8 7.55 16.37 -13.36
CA VAL A 8 7.52 14.99 -12.84
C VAL A 8 8.58 14.01 -13.37
N ASP A 9 9.78 14.04 -12.76
CA ASP A 9 10.72 12.89 -12.76
C ASP A 9 10.35 11.89 -11.64
N LEU A 10 9.09 11.44 -11.60
CA LEU A 10 8.66 10.41 -10.66
C LEU A 10 8.96 9.02 -11.24
N SER A 11 9.93 8.33 -10.64
CA SER A 11 10.23 6.93 -10.94
C SER A 11 8.99 6.04 -10.66
N PRO A 12 8.45 5.31 -11.66
CA PRO A 12 7.40 4.32 -11.42
C PRO A 12 7.88 3.19 -10.49
N ALA A 13 9.19 2.90 -10.49
CA ALA A 13 9.80 1.90 -9.62
C ALA A 13 9.65 2.26 -8.14
N LEU A 14 9.69 3.54 -7.79
CA LEU A 14 9.47 4.01 -6.43
C LEU A 14 8.05 3.66 -5.94
N VAL A 15 7.02 4.10 -6.67
CA VAL A 15 5.61 3.91 -6.28
C VAL A 15 5.25 2.43 -6.23
N LEU A 16 5.62 1.67 -7.26
CA LEU A 16 5.37 0.22 -7.31
C LEU A 16 6.17 -0.54 -6.25
N GLY A 17 7.39 -0.08 -5.95
CA GLY A 17 8.24 -0.63 -4.89
C GLY A 17 7.63 -0.46 -3.51
N MET A 18 7.19 0.74 -3.14
CA MET A 18 6.51 0.95 -1.85
C MET A 18 5.18 0.20 -1.78
N TRP A 19 4.40 0.19 -2.88
CA TRP A 19 3.13 -0.50 -2.90
C TRP A 19 3.29 -2.01 -2.71
N SER A 20 4.23 -2.63 -3.43
CA SER A 20 4.58 -4.04 -3.25
C SER A 20 5.16 -4.32 -1.87
N ALA A 21 6.02 -3.44 -1.32
CA ALA A 21 6.56 -3.56 0.03
C ALA A 21 5.46 -3.61 1.09
N GLY A 22 4.56 -2.63 1.04
CA GLY A 22 3.44 -2.50 1.95
C GLY A 22 2.49 -3.70 1.88
N LEU A 23 2.11 -4.08 0.66
CA LEU A 23 1.19 -5.18 0.45
C LEU A 23 1.81 -6.53 0.85
N ALA A 24 3.12 -6.73 0.61
CA ALA A 24 3.83 -7.92 1.07
C ALA A 24 3.83 -8.02 2.60
N ALA A 25 4.16 -6.93 3.30
CA ALA A 25 4.16 -6.86 4.76
C ALA A 25 2.75 -7.07 5.35
N ALA A 26 1.74 -6.42 4.78
CA ALA A 26 0.35 -6.58 5.22
C ALA A 26 -0.17 -8.01 4.96
N THR A 27 0.17 -8.61 3.81
CA THR A 27 -0.16 -10.01 3.51
C THR A 27 0.54 -10.94 4.49
N ALA A 28 1.82 -10.71 4.81
CA ALA A 28 2.53 -11.49 5.82
C ALA A 28 1.82 -11.42 7.19
N ALA A 29 1.36 -10.24 7.60
CA ALA A 29 0.60 -10.07 8.83
C ALA A 29 -0.73 -10.84 8.82
N VAL A 30 -1.53 -10.70 7.75
CA VAL A 30 -2.83 -11.38 7.61
C VAL A 30 -2.68 -12.90 7.60
N VAL A 31 -1.69 -13.42 6.87
CA VAL A 31 -1.36 -14.85 6.87
C VAL A 31 -0.88 -15.30 8.24
N GLY A 32 -0.05 -14.48 8.90
CA GLY A 32 0.45 -14.73 10.25
C GLY A 32 -0.64 -14.81 11.32
N TRP A 33 -1.78 -14.14 11.10
CA TRP A 33 -2.95 -14.25 11.96
C TRP A 33 -3.68 -15.60 11.86
N ARG A 34 -3.35 -16.42 10.85
CA ARG A 34 -3.94 -17.74 10.61
C ARG A 34 -5.46 -17.73 10.50
N ILE A 35 -6.00 -16.65 9.92
CA ILE A 35 -7.44 -16.48 9.67
C ILE A 35 -7.81 -16.70 8.19
N VAL A 36 -6.82 -16.81 7.30
CA VAL A 36 -7.01 -16.96 5.85
C VAL A 36 -6.41 -18.27 5.33
N GLY A 37 -7.04 -18.81 4.29
CA GLY A 37 -6.59 -20.04 3.62
C GLY A 37 -5.66 -19.82 2.43
N THR A 38 -5.42 -20.91 1.69
CA THR A 38 -4.57 -20.96 0.49
C THR A 38 -5.05 -19.98 -0.59
N GLY A 39 -6.38 -19.90 -0.82
CA GLY A 39 -6.95 -19.07 -1.88
C GLY A 39 -6.60 -17.58 -1.74
N TYR A 40 -6.92 -16.99 -0.59
CA TYR A 40 -6.57 -15.60 -0.28
C TYR A 40 -5.06 -15.37 -0.37
N THR A 41 -4.28 -16.26 0.25
CA THR A 41 -2.82 -16.08 0.35
C THR A 41 -2.16 -16.11 -1.02
N TRP A 42 -2.60 -17.02 -1.90
CA TRP A 42 -2.11 -17.11 -3.26
C TRP A 42 -2.48 -15.88 -4.09
N LEU A 43 -3.72 -15.40 -3.97
CA LEU A 43 -4.17 -14.17 -4.64
C LEU A 43 -3.36 -12.96 -4.18
N ALA A 44 -3.24 -12.75 -2.87
CA ALA A 44 -2.52 -11.62 -2.30
C ALA A 44 -1.04 -11.64 -2.68
N ALA A 45 -0.38 -12.80 -2.61
CA ALA A 45 1.00 -12.96 -3.10
C ALA A 45 1.13 -12.68 -4.60
N SER A 46 0.13 -13.05 -5.41
CA SER A 46 0.12 -12.75 -6.84
C SER A 46 0.01 -11.26 -7.14
N VAL A 47 -0.81 -10.52 -6.37
CA VAL A 47 -0.90 -9.05 -6.51
C VAL A 47 0.42 -8.38 -6.10
N VAL A 48 1.04 -8.83 -5.00
CA VAL A 48 2.38 -8.38 -4.60
C VAL A 48 3.40 -8.64 -5.71
N PHE A 49 3.35 -9.83 -6.33
CA PHE A 49 4.24 -10.19 -7.43
C PHE A 49 4.07 -9.27 -8.63
N VAL A 50 2.82 -8.96 -9.04
CA VAL A 50 2.56 -8.09 -10.20
C VAL A 50 3.12 -6.69 -9.96
N PHE A 51 2.88 -6.09 -8.79
CA PHE A 51 3.43 -4.77 -8.47
C PHE A 51 4.95 -4.80 -8.31
N GLY A 52 5.50 -5.82 -7.65
CA GLY A 52 6.94 -5.99 -7.48
C GLY A 52 7.68 -6.21 -8.79
N LEU A 53 7.10 -6.98 -9.71
CA LEU A 53 7.64 -7.19 -11.06
C LEU A 53 7.59 -5.88 -11.85
N GLY A 54 6.49 -5.14 -11.75
CA GLY A 54 6.39 -3.79 -12.33
C GLY A 54 7.48 -2.86 -11.81
N ALA A 55 7.74 -2.87 -10.49
CA ALA A 55 8.82 -2.08 -9.89
C ALA A 55 10.20 -2.49 -10.43
N ALA A 56 10.47 -3.79 -10.54
CA ALA A 56 11.75 -4.30 -11.04
C ALA A 56 11.97 -3.99 -12.54
N LEU A 57 10.91 -4.06 -13.35
CA LEU A 57 10.95 -3.77 -14.78
C LEU A 57 11.02 -2.26 -15.08
N ALA A 58 10.49 -1.42 -14.19
CA ALA A 58 10.51 0.04 -14.34
C ALA A 58 11.86 0.70 -13.99
N GLY A 59 12.95 -0.07 -13.99
CA GLY A 59 14.29 0.43 -13.62
C GLY A 59 14.64 0.27 -12.14
N GLY A 60 13.89 -0.54 -11.39
CA GLY A 60 14.14 -0.77 -9.97
C GLY A 60 15.50 -1.40 -9.65
N SER A 61 15.99 -1.13 -8.44
CA SER A 61 17.20 -1.71 -7.86
C SER A 61 17.19 -3.26 -7.88
N PRO A 62 18.36 -3.94 -7.84
CA PRO A 62 18.43 -5.41 -7.69
C PRO A 62 17.59 -5.98 -6.54
N TRP A 63 17.35 -5.19 -5.49
CA TRP A 63 16.48 -5.56 -4.38
C TRP A 63 15.01 -5.76 -4.78
N ALA A 64 14.52 -5.10 -5.84
CA ALA A 64 13.19 -5.35 -6.38
C ALA A 64 13.09 -6.78 -6.93
N TRP A 65 14.13 -7.26 -7.63
CA TRP A 65 14.20 -8.65 -8.10
C TRP A 65 14.26 -9.65 -6.95
N VAL A 66 14.98 -9.34 -5.87
CA VAL A 66 14.98 -10.15 -4.64
C VAL A 66 13.55 -10.27 -4.08
N GLY A 67 12.82 -9.15 -3.97
CA GLY A 67 11.43 -9.13 -3.52
C GLY A 67 10.50 -9.97 -4.42
N VAL A 68 10.67 -9.88 -5.74
CA VAL A 68 9.93 -10.68 -6.74
C VAL A 68 10.18 -12.17 -6.51
N VAL A 69 11.45 -12.60 -6.43
CA VAL A 69 11.82 -14.00 -6.22
C VAL A 69 11.23 -14.53 -4.91
N LEU A 70 11.29 -13.76 -3.82
CA LEU A 70 10.74 -14.15 -2.53
C LEU A 70 9.21 -14.27 -2.55
N THR A 71 8.53 -13.39 -3.28
CA THR A 71 7.08 -13.43 -3.43
C THR A 71 6.65 -14.61 -4.30
N THR A 72 7.39 -14.91 -5.38
CA THR A 72 7.19 -16.14 -6.16
C THR A 72 7.40 -17.39 -5.32
N ALA A 73 8.44 -17.42 -4.48
CA ALA A 73 8.69 -18.51 -3.55
C ALA A 73 7.53 -18.64 -2.53
N ALA A 74 7.01 -17.54 -2.00
CA ALA A 74 5.86 -17.54 -1.11
C ALA A 74 4.61 -18.11 -1.78
N ALA A 75 4.29 -17.69 -3.01
CA ALA A 75 3.17 -18.20 -3.78
C ALA A 75 3.30 -19.71 -4.07
N PHE A 76 4.51 -20.17 -4.41
CA PHE A 76 4.80 -21.59 -4.61
C PHE A 76 4.67 -22.41 -3.33
N LEU A 77 5.19 -21.91 -2.20
CA LEU A 77 5.05 -22.56 -0.89
C LEU A 77 3.57 -22.71 -0.48
N VAL A 78 2.77 -21.67 -0.72
CA VAL A 78 1.32 -21.68 -0.44
C VAL A 78 0.62 -22.72 -1.30
N TRP A 79 0.93 -22.76 -2.60
CA TRP A 79 0.35 -23.76 -3.51
C TRP A 79 0.71 -25.19 -3.10
N ARG A 80 1.96 -25.43 -2.65
CA ARG A 80 2.44 -26.77 -2.29
C ARG A 80 1.98 -27.23 -0.90
N THR A 81 2.04 -26.34 0.09
CA THR A 81 1.95 -26.70 1.52
C THR A 81 0.88 -25.92 2.29
N GLY A 82 0.17 -25.00 1.63
CA GLY A 82 -0.73 -24.06 2.28
C GLY A 82 0.00 -22.91 2.98
N PRO A 83 -0.74 -21.97 3.60
CA PRO A 83 -0.16 -20.86 4.34
C PRO A 83 0.61 -21.36 5.56
N SER A 84 1.90 -21.02 5.65
CA SER A 84 2.80 -21.50 6.71
C SER A 84 3.67 -20.37 7.26
N SER A 85 4.37 -20.62 8.37
CA SER A 85 5.35 -19.66 8.90
C SER A 85 6.46 -19.32 7.88
N ALA A 86 6.80 -20.26 6.99
CA ALA A 86 7.75 -20.04 5.90
C ALA A 86 7.18 -19.06 4.86
N THR A 87 5.88 -19.16 4.53
CA THR A 87 5.18 -18.18 3.68
C THR A 87 5.22 -16.79 4.31
N VAL A 88 4.92 -16.68 5.60
CA VAL A 88 4.95 -15.40 6.33
C VAL A 88 6.35 -14.80 6.28
N ALA A 89 7.38 -15.58 6.57
CA ALA A 89 8.76 -15.13 6.51
C ALA A 89 9.15 -14.68 5.10
N ALA A 90 8.81 -15.45 4.06
CA ALA A 90 9.11 -15.08 2.67
C ALA A 90 8.45 -13.75 2.27
N LEU A 91 7.17 -13.54 2.62
CA LEU A 91 6.47 -12.28 2.35
C LEU A 91 7.01 -11.10 3.17
N ALA A 92 7.35 -11.33 4.44
CA ALA A 92 7.93 -10.28 5.29
C ALA A 92 9.31 -9.83 4.77
N VAL A 93 10.17 -10.78 4.37
CA VAL A 93 11.48 -10.48 3.78
C VAL A 93 11.32 -9.86 2.39
N ALA A 94 10.33 -10.28 1.59
CA ALA A 94 10.00 -9.61 0.35
C ALA A 94 9.60 -8.15 0.58
N GLY A 95 8.77 -7.88 1.59
CA GLY A 95 8.40 -6.52 2.00
C GLY A 95 9.62 -5.67 2.32
N ALA A 96 10.55 -6.20 3.13
CA ALA A 96 11.81 -5.51 3.44
C ALA A 96 12.67 -5.27 2.18
N ALA A 97 12.78 -6.25 1.29
CA ALA A 97 13.53 -6.11 0.04
C ALA A 97 12.94 -5.01 -0.86
N PHE A 98 11.61 -4.92 -0.96
CA PHE A 98 10.95 -3.86 -1.72
C PHE A 98 11.08 -2.48 -1.07
N VAL A 99 11.11 -2.37 0.26
CA VAL A 99 11.46 -1.09 0.93
C VAL A 99 12.88 -0.67 0.54
N ILE A 100 13.86 -1.59 0.64
CA ILE A 100 15.25 -1.30 0.24
C ILE A 100 15.31 -0.91 -1.24
N ALA A 101 14.53 -1.56 -2.10
CA ALA A 101 14.44 -1.19 -3.51
C ALA A 101 13.90 0.23 -3.70
N ALA A 102 12.83 0.59 -2.98
CA ALA A 102 12.25 1.94 -3.02
C ALA A 102 13.23 3.02 -2.52
N THR A 103 14.17 2.67 -1.62
CA THR A 103 15.19 3.62 -1.17
C THR A 103 16.24 3.99 -2.22
N ALA A 104 16.22 3.35 -3.40
CA ALA A 104 17.03 3.79 -4.53
C ALA A 104 16.60 5.17 -5.06
N ASP A 105 15.30 5.49 -4.96
CA ASP A 105 14.68 6.68 -5.53
C ASP A 105 14.05 7.60 -4.47
N SER A 106 14.14 7.25 -3.18
CA SER A 106 13.50 8.00 -2.08
C SER A 106 14.24 7.81 -0.76
N PRO A 107 14.23 8.82 0.14
CA PRO A 107 14.72 8.61 1.49
C PRO A 107 13.96 7.49 2.22
N LEU A 108 14.60 6.86 3.20
CA LEU A 108 14.04 5.69 3.90
C LEU A 108 12.67 5.99 4.54
N VAL A 109 12.49 7.17 5.15
CA VAL A 109 11.26 7.50 5.88
C VAL A 109 10.05 7.57 4.94
N PRO A 110 10.02 8.41 3.88
CA PRO A 110 8.94 8.41 2.88
C PRO A 110 8.74 7.05 2.18
N ALA A 111 9.81 6.27 1.97
CA ALA A 111 9.68 4.93 1.41
C ALA A 111 8.91 3.99 2.36
N MET A 112 9.23 4.02 3.66
CA MET A 112 8.57 3.20 4.68
C MET A 112 7.14 3.67 4.97
N THR A 113 6.90 4.97 5.09
CA THR A 113 5.55 5.50 5.35
C THR A 113 4.63 5.27 4.17
N GLY A 114 5.13 5.42 2.94
CA GLY A 114 4.38 5.13 1.72
C GLY A 114 4.02 3.66 1.60
N ALA A 115 4.95 2.78 1.97
CA ALA A 115 4.70 1.35 2.02
C ALA A 115 3.62 1.01 3.06
N LEU A 116 3.72 1.55 4.28
CA LEU A 116 2.70 1.35 5.32
C LEU A 116 1.32 1.83 4.83
N PHE A 117 1.27 3.02 4.25
CA PHE A 117 0.04 3.64 3.77
C PHE A 117 -0.63 2.84 2.65
N LEU A 118 0.06 2.67 1.51
CA LEU A 118 -0.50 1.97 0.35
C LEU A 118 -0.77 0.50 0.67
N GLY A 119 0.13 -0.14 1.42
CA GLY A 119 -0.01 -1.52 1.85
C GLY A 119 -1.24 -1.77 2.71
N ALA A 120 -1.45 -0.95 3.74
CA ALA A 120 -2.56 -1.14 4.66
C ALA A 120 -3.93 -0.85 4.01
N VAL A 121 -4.04 0.24 3.24
CA VAL A 121 -5.29 0.58 2.53
C VAL A 121 -5.64 -0.49 1.49
N THR A 122 -4.65 -0.99 0.74
CA THR A 122 -4.87 -2.06 -0.25
C THR A 122 -5.19 -3.39 0.43
N ALA A 123 -4.48 -3.75 1.50
CA ALA A 123 -4.72 -5.01 2.20
C ALA A 123 -6.10 -5.03 2.88
N GLU A 124 -6.55 -3.89 3.41
CA GLU A 124 -7.91 -3.74 3.94
C GLU A 124 -8.95 -4.01 2.84
N MET A 125 -8.79 -3.39 1.67
CA MET A 125 -9.68 -3.61 0.52
C MET A 125 -9.68 -5.07 0.05
N VAL A 126 -8.50 -5.69 -0.09
CA VAL A 126 -8.37 -7.08 -0.55
C VAL A 126 -8.96 -8.06 0.47
N LEU A 127 -8.70 -7.87 1.76
CA LEU A 127 -9.28 -8.70 2.81
C LEU A 127 -10.80 -8.47 2.95
N GLY A 128 -11.25 -7.23 2.81
CA GLY A 128 -12.67 -6.87 2.83
C GLY A 128 -13.42 -7.52 1.68
N HIS A 129 -12.84 -7.51 0.48
CA HIS A 129 -13.46 -8.20 -0.65
C HIS A 129 -13.47 -9.73 -0.46
N TRP A 130 -12.41 -10.30 0.13
CA TRP A 130 -12.39 -11.72 0.48
C TRP A 130 -13.44 -12.08 1.54
N TYR A 131 -13.82 -11.17 2.44
CA TYR A 131 -14.91 -11.37 3.39
C TYR A 131 -16.24 -11.71 2.72
N LEU A 132 -16.49 -11.22 1.49
CA LEU A 132 -17.69 -11.55 0.73
C LEU A 132 -17.69 -13.02 0.25
N VAL A 133 -16.51 -13.59 0.07
CA VAL A 133 -16.31 -15.00 -0.29
C VAL A 133 -16.32 -15.87 0.96
N ASP A 134 -15.71 -15.39 2.05
CA ASP A 134 -15.63 -16.07 3.34
C ASP A 134 -16.10 -15.15 4.49
N PRO A 135 -17.42 -15.17 4.80
CA PRO A 135 -17.99 -14.33 5.87
C PRO A 135 -17.59 -14.76 7.29
N GLN A 136 -16.86 -15.88 7.45
CA GLN A 136 -16.39 -16.36 8.75
C GLN A 136 -15.16 -15.59 9.25
N LEU A 137 -14.56 -14.76 8.38
CA LEU A 137 -13.44 -13.91 8.75
C LEU A 137 -13.77 -12.98 9.92
N PRO A 138 -12.84 -12.79 10.87
CA PRO A 138 -13.09 -11.91 11.98
C PRO A 138 -12.91 -10.45 11.58
N ARG A 139 -13.92 -9.61 11.86
CA ARG A 139 -13.91 -8.17 11.52
C ARG A 139 -12.77 -7.38 12.17
N TRP A 140 -12.21 -7.86 13.29
CA TRP A 140 -11.08 -7.20 13.93
C TRP A 140 -9.88 -7.07 12.98
N ALA A 141 -9.72 -8.00 12.03
CA ALA A 141 -8.65 -7.97 11.05
C ALA A 141 -8.80 -6.77 10.11
N LEU A 142 -10.01 -6.55 9.58
CA LEU A 142 -10.36 -5.37 8.77
C LEU A 142 -10.16 -4.08 9.56
N PHE A 143 -10.61 -4.05 10.83
CA PHE A 143 -10.40 -2.90 11.71
C PHE A 143 -8.92 -2.54 11.88
N ARG A 144 -8.06 -3.54 12.10
CA ARG A 144 -6.63 -3.32 12.28
C ARG A 144 -5.99 -2.77 11.01
N LEU A 145 -6.37 -3.28 9.84
CA LEU A 145 -5.86 -2.78 8.56
C LEU A 145 -6.38 -1.37 8.26
N ALA A 146 -7.66 -1.07 8.57
CA ALA A 146 -8.21 0.28 8.42
C ALA A 146 -7.47 1.31 9.31
N VAL A 147 -7.19 0.95 10.57
CA VAL A 147 -6.40 1.78 11.48
C VAL A 147 -4.96 1.93 10.98
N ALA A 148 -4.34 0.84 10.51
CA ALA A 148 -3.00 0.92 9.92
C ALA A 148 -2.97 1.82 8.67
N GLY A 149 -4.02 1.83 7.86
CA GLY A 149 -4.18 2.73 6.72
C GLY A 149 -4.27 4.19 7.12
N LEU A 150 -5.04 4.52 8.18
CA LEU A 150 -5.11 5.88 8.73
C LEU A 150 -3.78 6.35 9.33
N ILE A 151 -3.11 5.47 10.08
CA ILE A 151 -1.77 5.76 10.64
C ILE A 151 -0.76 5.96 9.51
N GLY A 152 -0.79 5.07 8.51
CA GLY A 152 0.05 5.17 7.32
C GLY A 152 -0.16 6.46 6.55
N LEU A 153 -1.41 6.86 6.33
CA LEU A 153 -1.76 8.14 5.69
C LEU A 153 -1.16 9.32 6.45
N GLY A 154 -1.39 9.39 7.76
CA GLY A 154 -0.87 10.47 8.59
C GLY A 154 0.66 10.51 8.59
N ALA A 155 1.32 9.36 8.65
CA ALA A 155 2.76 9.25 8.60
C ALA A 155 3.33 9.65 7.23
N ASP A 156 2.75 9.18 6.12
CA ASP A 156 3.23 9.48 4.77
C ASP A 156 3.00 10.95 4.41
N PHE A 157 1.80 11.47 4.71
CA PHE A 157 1.51 12.89 4.52
C PHE A 157 2.48 13.78 5.30
N THR A 158 2.77 13.42 6.56
CA THR A 158 3.72 14.17 7.39
C THR A 158 5.14 14.09 6.84
N ALA A 159 5.60 12.90 6.44
CA ALA A 159 6.93 12.72 5.87
C ALA A 159 7.11 13.55 4.60
N LEU A 160 6.16 13.48 3.67
CA LEU A 160 6.18 14.25 2.44
C LEU A 160 6.08 15.76 2.72
N ALA A 161 5.23 16.19 3.65
CA ALA A 161 5.12 17.60 4.03
C ALA A 161 6.43 18.16 4.59
N LEU A 162 7.15 17.39 5.40
CA LEU A 162 8.47 17.75 5.94
C LEU A 162 9.53 17.83 4.83
N ASP A 163 9.43 16.99 3.81
CA ASP A 163 10.29 17.00 2.62
C ASP A 163 9.92 18.13 1.63
N GLY A 164 8.97 18.99 1.98
CA GLY A 164 8.62 20.16 1.19
C GLY A 164 7.41 19.96 0.28
N ALA A 165 6.67 18.86 0.40
CA ALA A 165 5.48 18.64 -0.42
C ALA A 165 4.43 19.74 -0.25
N LEU A 166 4.46 20.56 0.82
CA LEU A 166 3.55 21.69 1.07
C LEU A 166 4.06 23.07 0.58
N SER A 167 5.27 23.16 0.02
CA SER A 167 5.92 24.43 -0.33
C SER A 167 5.79 24.81 -1.82
N TRP A 168 4.62 24.55 -2.41
CA TRP A 168 4.33 24.86 -3.82
C TRP A 168 4.18 26.37 -4.07
N GLY A 169 4.63 26.81 -5.26
CA GLY A 169 4.39 28.15 -5.80
C GLY A 169 3.36 28.13 -6.94
N THR A 170 3.15 29.27 -7.60
CA THR A 170 2.09 29.48 -8.61
C THR A 170 2.07 28.51 -9.80
N GLY A 171 3.17 27.81 -10.07
CA GLY A 171 3.23 26.75 -11.10
C GLY A 171 2.68 25.39 -10.67
N ASP A 172 2.67 25.10 -9.36
CA ASP A 172 2.41 23.77 -8.80
C ASP A 172 1.15 23.73 -7.92
N GLU A 173 0.43 24.85 -7.79
CA GLU A 173 -0.73 25.02 -6.89
C GLU A 173 -1.80 23.94 -7.12
N ILE A 174 -2.06 23.56 -8.37
CA ILE A 174 -3.05 22.52 -8.68
C ILE A 174 -2.64 21.16 -8.12
N PHE A 175 -1.36 20.80 -8.21
CA PHE A 175 -0.84 19.55 -7.65
C PHE A 175 -0.81 19.62 -6.13
N GLY A 176 -0.47 20.76 -5.56
CA GLY A 176 -0.51 20.99 -4.11
C GLY A 176 -1.90 20.81 -3.52
N TRP A 177 -2.91 21.46 -4.12
CA TRP A 177 -4.31 21.30 -3.71
C TRP A 177 -4.83 19.89 -3.98
N ALA A 178 -4.41 19.24 -5.07
CA ALA A 178 -4.73 17.83 -5.32
C ALA A 178 -4.16 16.94 -4.21
N PHE A 179 -2.91 17.13 -3.80
CA PHE A 179 -2.29 16.36 -2.70
C PHE A 179 -3.07 16.49 -1.40
N VAL A 180 -3.39 17.72 -0.97
CA VAL A 180 -4.16 17.96 0.25
C VAL A 180 -5.59 17.42 0.14
N GLY A 181 -6.26 17.66 -0.98
CA GLY A 181 -7.63 17.21 -1.22
C GLY A 181 -7.75 15.69 -1.26
N LEU A 182 -6.82 15.01 -1.93
CA LEU A 182 -6.76 13.54 -1.97
C LEU A 182 -6.43 12.96 -0.60
N ALA A 183 -5.56 13.60 0.19
CA ALA A 183 -5.23 13.16 1.55
C ALA A 183 -6.46 13.30 2.47
N ALA A 184 -7.13 14.44 2.41
CA ALA A 184 -8.37 14.67 3.16
C ALA A 184 -9.47 13.68 2.76
N MET A 185 -9.67 13.44 1.46
CA MET A 185 -10.64 12.47 0.97
C MET A 185 -10.31 11.05 1.43
N THR A 186 -9.04 10.64 1.32
CA THR A 186 -8.60 9.32 1.80
C THR A 186 -8.84 9.17 3.30
N ALA A 187 -8.58 10.21 4.10
CA ALA A 187 -8.84 10.19 5.53
C ALA A 187 -10.34 10.01 5.84
N VAL A 188 -11.22 10.74 5.14
CA VAL A 188 -12.67 10.62 5.28
C VAL A 188 -13.15 9.22 4.89
N LEU A 189 -12.67 8.69 3.76
CA LEU A 189 -13.05 7.36 3.29
C LEU A 189 -12.59 6.27 4.25
N MET A 190 -11.35 6.32 4.74
CA MET A 190 -10.83 5.35 5.70
C MET A 190 -11.48 5.46 7.08
N ALA A 191 -11.85 6.67 7.52
CA ALA A 191 -12.69 6.86 8.71
C ALA A 191 -14.09 6.27 8.49
N GLY A 192 -14.64 6.40 7.28
CA GLY A 192 -15.90 5.78 6.86
C GLY A 192 -15.83 4.26 6.87
N VAL A 193 -14.75 3.64 6.36
CA VAL A 193 -14.47 2.20 6.47
C VAL A 193 -14.49 1.76 7.92
N TRP A 194 -13.72 2.45 8.77
CA TRP A 194 -13.65 2.15 10.19
C TRP A 194 -15.02 2.30 10.89
N GLY A 195 -15.79 3.33 10.54
CA GLY A 195 -17.14 3.53 11.05
C GLY A 195 -18.10 2.43 10.60
N ALA A 196 -18.06 2.05 9.32
CA ALA A 196 -18.91 1.02 8.74
C ALA A 196 -18.64 -0.38 9.34
N LEU A 197 -17.39 -0.68 9.69
CA LEU A 197 -17.04 -1.95 10.35
C LEU A 197 -17.62 -2.08 11.77
N ARG A 198 -18.04 -0.99 12.41
CA ARG A 198 -18.68 -1.00 13.74
C ARG A 198 -20.13 -1.45 13.69
N GLU A 199 -20.76 -1.36 12.52
CA GLU A 199 -22.13 -1.77 12.31
C GLU A 199 -22.23 -3.31 12.41
N PRO A 200 -23.02 -3.88 13.35
CA PRO A 200 -23.08 -5.33 13.56
C PRO A 200 -23.59 -6.12 12.35
N SER A 201 -24.41 -5.49 11.52
CA SER A 201 -24.98 -6.14 10.34
C SER A 201 -23.96 -6.37 9.21
N TYR A 202 -24.26 -7.32 8.32
CA TYR A 202 -23.42 -7.65 7.15
C TYR A 202 -23.29 -6.46 6.17
N THR A 203 -24.29 -5.58 6.12
CA THR A 203 -24.29 -4.36 5.31
C THR A 203 -23.17 -3.40 5.70
N GLY A 204 -22.73 -3.40 6.97
CA GLY A 204 -21.55 -2.63 7.41
C GLY A 204 -20.28 -3.03 6.67
N VAL A 205 -20.07 -4.34 6.46
CA VAL A 205 -18.90 -4.83 5.71
C VAL A 205 -19.04 -4.53 4.23
N MET A 206 -20.24 -4.66 3.64
CA MET A 206 -20.48 -4.25 2.25
C MET A 206 -20.17 -2.76 2.03
N ALA A 207 -20.61 -1.89 2.93
CA ALA A 207 -20.30 -0.46 2.87
C ALA A 207 -18.79 -0.20 3.03
N ALA A 208 -18.13 -0.85 4.00
CA ALA A 208 -16.69 -0.75 4.20
C ALA A 208 -15.91 -1.12 2.93
N THR A 209 -16.27 -2.23 2.27
CA THR A 209 -15.61 -2.63 1.02
C THR A 209 -15.80 -1.59 -0.08
N GLY A 210 -17.00 -1.04 -0.28
CA GLY A 210 -17.23 0.01 -1.28
C GLY A 210 -16.40 1.28 -1.03
N LEU A 211 -16.30 1.70 0.23
CA LEU A 211 -15.48 2.86 0.63
C LEU A 211 -13.98 2.58 0.45
N SER A 212 -13.52 1.36 0.75
CA SER A 212 -12.12 0.97 0.60
C SER A 212 -11.62 1.05 -0.85
N TYR A 213 -12.47 0.74 -1.84
CA TYR A 213 -12.12 0.88 -3.26
C TYR A 213 -11.82 2.34 -3.62
N LEU A 214 -12.67 3.26 -3.19
CA LEU A 214 -12.44 4.69 -3.39
C LEU A 214 -11.20 5.15 -2.62
N ALA A 215 -10.99 4.64 -1.40
CA ALA A 215 -9.84 4.97 -0.59
C ALA A 215 -8.52 4.55 -1.24
N VAL A 216 -8.46 3.37 -1.89
CA VAL A 216 -7.28 2.93 -2.66
C VAL A 216 -6.99 3.89 -3.81
N LEU A 217 -8.01 4.32 -4.55
CA LEU A 217 -7.84 5.25 -5.67
C LEU A 217 -7.31 6.61 -5.21
N THR A 218 -7.89 7.17 -4.14
CA THR A 218 -7.42 8.45 -3.59
C THR A 218 -6.05 8.31 -2.94
N ALA A 219 -5.78 7.20 -2.25
CA ALA A 219 -4.49 6.91 -1.64
C ALA A 219 -3.35 6.83 -2.66
N LEU A 220 -3.59 6.17 -3.80
CA LEU A 220 -2.65 6.15 -4.91
C LEU A 220 -2.38 7.58 -5.42
N GLY A 221 -3.43 8.39 -5.55
CA GLY A 221 -3.30 9.80 -5.91
C GLY A 221 -2.44 10.59 -4.92
N VAL A 222 -2.67 10.43 -3.61
CA VAL A 222 -1.83 11.05 -2.55
C VAL A 222 -0.37 10.66 -2.72
N ALA A 223 -0.11 9.36 -2.85
CA ALA A 223 1.25 8.82 -2.88
C ALA A 223 2.03 9.29 -4.12
N VAL A 224 1.37 9.36 -5.28
CA VAL A 224 1.94 9.81 -6.56
C VAL A 224 2.15 11.32 -6.57
N VAL A 225 1.08 12.10 -6.29
CA VAL A 225 1.14 13.56 -6.37
C VAL A 225 2.08 14.13 -5.31
N GLY A 226 2.04 13.60 -4.08
CA GLY A 226 2.92 14.06 -3.01
C GLY A 226 4.41 13.84 -3.32
N ARG A 227 4.75 12.74 -4.01
CA ARG A 227 6.13 12.46 -4.43
C ARG A 227 6.55 13.28 -5.65
N ALA A 228 5.62 13.49 -6.58
CA ALA A 228 5.81 14.40 -7.71
C ALA A 228 6.12 15.84 -7.26
N LEU A 229 5.53 16.29 -6.15
CA LEU A 229 5.75 17.64 -5.59
C LEU A 229 7.15 17.82 -4.97
N ILE A 230 7.81 16.73 -4.55
CA ILE A 230 9.17 16.77 -3.96
C ILE A 230 10.26 16.31 -4.93
N SER A 231 9.91 15.82 -6.12
CA SER A 231 10.84 15.36 -7.14
C SER A 231 11.32 16.48 -8.08
N VAL A 232 11.39 17.73 -7.58
CA VAL A 232 11.68 18.96 -8.36
C VAL A 232 12.97 19.62 -7.90
#